data_AF-A0A225X592-F1
#
_entry.id   AF-A0A225X592-F1
#
_cell.length_a   1.000
_cell.length_b   1.000
_cell.length_c   1.000
_cell.angle_alpha   90.00
_cell.angle_beta   90.00
_cell.angle_gamma   90.00
#
_symmetry.space_group_name_H-M   'P 1'
#
loop_
_entity.id
_entity.type
_entity.pdbx_description
1 polymer ?
#
loop_
_entity_poly.entity_id
_entity_poly.type
_entity_poly.pdbx_seq_one_letter_code
_entity_poly.pdbx_strand_id
1 'polypeptide(L)'
;MGFKAVDADLCAYTRVEDDDECKPCFYVDYLLIAATEKAIIALVKSDLERARFKLGSDIDYSMDAQTLSIQQQTYAESVIMRFDEENTKPSHTPLEQNVDLKGAEQKPDGDKAVAKAKT
;
A
#
# COMPACT_ATOMS: atom_id res chain seq x y z
N MET A 1 -10.76 -9.34 12.48
CA MET A 1 -11.14 -9.21 11.06
C MET A 1 -11.35 -10.55 10.35
N GLY A 2 -10.77 -11.68 10.80
CA GLY A 2 -11.19 -13.01 10.31
C GLY A 2 -10.89 -13.36 8.85
N PHE A 3 -10.27 -12.45 8.09
CA PHE A 3 -9.89 -12.69 6.69
C PHE A 3 -8.82 -13.77 6.57
N LYS A 4 -8.98 -14.62 5.56
CA LYS A 4 -7.98 -15.62 5.16
C LYS A 4 -7.53 -15.32 3.73
N ALA A 5 -6.24 -15.50 3.46
CA ALA A 5 -5.72 -15.41 2.09
C ALA A 5 -6.34 -16.51 1.24
N VAL A 6 -6.58 -16.20 -0.04
CA VAL A 6 -7.07 -17.16 -1.02
C VAL A 6 -5.88 -17.90 -1.63
N ASP A 7 -5.95 -19.22 -1.75
CA ASP A 7 -4.84 -20.04 -2.27
C ASP A 7 -4.46 -19.69 -3.73
N ALA A 8 -5.43 -19.22 -4.52
CA ALA A 8 -5.24 -18.87 -5.92
C ALA A 8 -4.53 -17.52 -6.12
N ASP A 9 -4.60 -16.61 -5.16
CA ASP A 9 -4.03 -15.26 -5.28
C ASP A 9 -3.67 -14.69 -3.89
N LEU A 10 -2.39 -14.41 -3.67
CA LEU A 10 -1.84 -13.85 -2.42
C LEU A 10 -2.35 -12.43 -2.13
N CYS A 11 -2.86 -11.74 -3.15
CA CYS A 11 -3.46 -10.42 -3.03
C CYS A 11 -4.92 -10.48 -2.60
N ALA A 12 -5.59 -11.62 -2.76
CA ALA A 12 -7.01 -11.80 -2.47
C ALA A 12 -7.25 -12.44 -1.10
N TYR A 13 -8.23 -11.91 -0.39
CA TYR A 13 -8.64 -12.40 0.92
C TYR A 13 -10.14 -12.65 0.93
N THR A 14 -10.58 -13.56 1.81
CA THR A 14 -12.00 -13.85 2.00
C THR A 14 -12.32 -13.92 3.48
N ARG A 15 -13.45 -13.32 3.86
CA ARG A 15 -14.12 -13.49 5.15
C ARG A 15 -15.56 -13.85 4.84
N VAL A 16 -16.02 -14.95 5.42
CA VAL A 16 -17.42 -15.38 5.39
C VAL A 16 -17.85 -15.54 6.85
N GLU A 17 -18.89 -14.80 7.24
CA GLU A 17 -19.55 -14.91 8.55
C GLU A 17 -21.05 -14.95 8.29
N ASP A 18 -21.72 -16.05 8.68
CA ASP A 18 -23.15 -16.27 8.38
C ASP A 18 -23.48 -16.08 6.88
N ASP A 19 -24.38 -15.16 6.55
CA ASP A 19 -24.75 -14.78 5.18
C ASP A 19 -23.89 -13.63 4.61
N ASP A 20 -22.96 -13.10 5.41
CA ASP A 20 -22.09 -12.00 5.02
C ASP A 20 -20.76 -12.49 4.44
N GLU A 21 -20.50 -12.08 3.21
CA GLU A 21 -19.23 -12.36 2.53
C GLU A 21 -18.53 -11.06 2.17
N CYS A 22 -17.22 -10.99 2.44
CA CYS A 22 -16.36 -9.89 2.04
C CYS A 22 -15.04 -10.42 1.46
N LYS A 23 -14.66 -9.84 0.32
CA LYS A 23 -13.49 -10.19 -0.47
C LYS A 23 -12.67 -8.94 -0.80
N PRO A 24 -11.74 -8.51 0.08
CA PRO A 24 -10.78 -7.49 -0.24
C PRO A 24 -9.63 -8.08 -1.08
N CYS A 25 -9.17 -7.33 -2.07
CA CYS A 25 -8.00 -7.65 -2.87
C CYS A 25 -7.08 -6.43 -2.96
N PHE A 26 -5.81 -6.63 -2.60
CA PHE A 26 -4.77 -5.59 -2.59
C PHE A 26 -3.86 -5.76 -3.81
N TYR A 27 -3.95 -4.84 -4.77
CA TYR A 27 -3.09 -4.86 -5.95
C TYR A 27 -2.29 -3.57 -6.07
N VAL A 28 -1.03 -3.62 -5.63
CA VAL A 28 -0.11 -2.48 -5.59
C VAL A 28 -0.79 -1.29 -4.89
N ASP A 29 -1.17 -0.24 -5.63
CA ASP A 29 -1.75 1.00 -5.10
C ASP A 29 -3.28 0.94 -4.97
N TYR A 30 -3.90 -0.15 -5.43
CA TYR A 30 -5.35 -0.30 -5.45
C TYR A 30 -5.83 -1.28 -4.40
N LEU A 31 -6.95 -0.94 -3.79
CA LEU A 31 -7.76 -1.84 -2.99
C LEU A 31 -9.11 -2.02 -3.68
N LEU A 32 -9.43 -3.26 -4.02
CA LEU A 32 -10.78 -3.66 -4.41
C LEU A 32 -11.47 -4.31 -3.21
N ILE A 33 -12.68 -3.88 -2.87
CA ILE A 33 -13.51 -4.54 -1.85
C ILE A 33 -14.82 -4.95 -2.50
N ALA A 34 -15.09 -6.25 -2.54
CA ALA A 34 -16.40 -6.79 -2.87
C ALA A 34 -17.04 -7.34 -1.60
N ALA A 35 -18.30 -7.03 -1.32
CA ALA A 35 -19.05 -7.61 -0.21
C ALA A 35 -20.53 -7.75 -0.54
N THR A 36 -21.23 -8.62 0.18
CA THR A 36 -22.69 -8.81 0.09
C THR A 36 -23.45 -7.54 0.47
N GLU A 37 -22.99 -6.85 1.51
CA GLU A 37 -23.59 -5.63 2.00
C GLU A 37 -22.67 -4.41 1.93
N LYS A 38 -23.24 -3.26 1.60
CA LYS A 38 -22.52 -1.98 1.57
C LYS A 38 -22.00 -1.56 2.95
N ALA A 39 -22.68 -1.95 4.03
CA ALA A 39 -22.25 -1.67 5.39
C ALA A 39 -20.89 -2.31 5.70
N ILE A 40 -20.66 -3.53 5.21
CA ILE A 40 -19.39 -4.25 5.37
C ILE A 40 -18.27 -3.54 4.62
N ILE A 41 -18.54 -3.06 3.40
CA ILE A 41 -17.56 -2.26 2.63
C ILE A 41 -17.16 -1.02 3.42
N ALA A 42 -18.12 -0.29 4.00
CA ALA A 42 -17.85 0.90 4.79
C ALA A 42 -17.01 0.58 6.04
N LEU A 43 -17.31 -0.52 6.72
CA LEU A 43 -16.56 -1.00 7.87
C LEU A 43 -15.10 -1.30 7.51
N VAL A 44 -14.88 -2.17 6.53
CA VAL A 44 -13.53 -2.58 6.09
C VAL A 44 -12.73 -1.37 5.59
N LYS A 45 -13.38 -0.45 4.88
CA LYS A 45 -12.75 0.80 4.44
C LYS A 45 -12.29 1.64 5.63
N SER A 46 -13.14 1.84 6.64
CA SER A 46 -12.81 2.63 7.83
C SER A 46 -11.66 2.01 8.64
N ASP A 47 -11.62 0.69 8.74
CA ASP A 47 -10.54 -0.02 9.40
C ASP A 47 -9.22 0.14 8.66
N LEU A 48 -9.24 0.03 7.33
CA LEU A 48 -8.04 0.25 6.54
C LEU A 48 -7.61 1.71 6.57
N GLU A 49 -8.52 2.67 6.59
CA GLU A 49 -8.17 4.09 6.75
C GLU A 49 -7.41 4.33 8.06
N ARG A 50 -7.83 3.68 9.15
CA ARG A 50 -7.22 3.78 10.47
C ARG A 50 -5.94 2.94 10.65
N ALA A 51 -5.70 1.95 9.80
CA ALA A 51 -4.52 1.10 9.91
C ALA A 51 -3.24 1.93 9.76
N ARG A 52 -2.36 1.87 10.76
CA ARG A 52 -1.02 2.50 10.69
C ARG A 52 -0.09 1.73 9.77
N PHE A 53 -0.23 0.42 9.72
CA PHE A 53 0.56 -0.44 8.85
C PHE A 53 -0.23 -0.80 7.59
N LYS A 54 0.20 -0.29 6.42
CA LYS A 54 -0.40 -0.58 5.11
C LYS A 54 0.69 -0.99 4.13
N LEU A 55 0.50 -2.13 3.46
CA LEU A 55 1.40 -2.62 2.39
C LEU A 55 2.89 -2.69 2.79
N GLY A 56 3.19 -3.04 4.05
CA GLY A 56 4.58 -3.09 4.53
C GLY A 56 5.12 -1.77 5.08
N SER A 57 4.34 -0.69 4.98
CA SER A 57 4.70 0.65 5.46
C SER A 57 3.97 0.98 6.74
N ASP A 58 4.71 1.37 7.76
CA ASP A 58 4.20 2.13 8.90
C ASP A 58 4.01 3.59 8.49
N ILE A 59 2.81 4.09 8.65
CA ILE A 59 2.41 5.44 8.28
C ILE A 59 1.99 6.15 9.57
N ASP A 60 2.79 7.13 9.97
CA ASP A 60 2.49 8.01 11.10
C ASP A 60 2.18 9.41 10.60
N TYR A 61 1.02 9.92 10.96
CA TYR A 61 0.58 11.26 10.60
C TYR A 61 0.34 12.06 11.87
N SER A 62 1.21 13.04 12.10
CA SER A 62 1.11 13.95 13.23
C SER A 62 0.45 15.25 12.79
N MET A 63 -0.79 15.47 13.24
CA MET A 63 -1.52 16.71 13.00
C MET A 63 -0.82 17.91 13.66
N ASP A 64 -0.29 17.73 14.87
CA ASP A 64 0.35 18.80 15.65
C ASP A 64 1.65 19.26 15.00
N ALA A 65 2.46 18.32 14.52
CA ALA A 65 3.71 18.62 13.83
C ALA A 65 3.52 18.89 12.32
N GLN A 66 2.31 18.67 11.79
CA GLN A 66 2.01 18.68 10.34
C GLN A 66 2.97 17.82 9.51
N THR A 67 3.33 16.65 10.04
CA THR A 67 4.28 15.73 9.38
C THR A 67 3.62 14.41 9.04
N LEU A 68 4.02 13.85 7.90
CA LEU A 68 3.71 12.49 7.48
C LEU A 68 5.03 11.71 7.42
N SER A 69 5.16 10.69 8.25
CA SER A 69 6.27 9.74 8.23
C SER A 69 5.80 8.43 7.62
N ILE A 70 6.62 7.88 6.73
CA ILE A 70 6.41 6.56 6.13
C ILE A 70 7.69 5.76 6.35
N GLN A 71 7.58 4.65 7.08
CA GLN A 71 8.71 3.79 7.44
C GLN A 71 8.44 2.36 7.00
N GLN A 72 9.42 1.72 6.38
CA GLN A 72 9.30 0.33 5.91
C GLN A 72 10.31 -0.60 6.60
N GLN A 73 10.75 -0.25 7.81
CA GLN A 73 11.78 -1.00 8.53
C GLN A 73 11.39 -2.47 8.72
N THR A 74 10.20 -2.73 9.26
CA THR A 74 9.69 -4.09 9.47
C THR A 74 9.59 -4.87 8.16
N TYR A 75 9.20 -4.20 7.06
CA TYR A 75 9.16 -4.84 5.75
C TYR A 75 10.57 -5.19 5.25
N ALA A 76 11.53 -4.27 5.34
CA ALA A 76 12.93 -4.51 4.98
C ALA A 76 13.53 -5.67 5.79
N GLU A 77 13.33 -5.67 7.11
CA GLU A 77 13.75 -6.76 8.00
C GLU A 77 13.12 -8.11 7.59
N SER A 78 11.82 -8.11 7.24
CA SER A 78 11.13 -9.32 6.79
C SER A 78 11.68 -9.86 5.47
N VAL A 79 12.08 -8.98 4.54
CA VAL A 79 12.70 -9.35 3.27
C VAL A 79 14.07 -9.97 3.53
N ILE A 80 14.91 -9.32 4.33
CA ILE A 80 16.24 -9.82 4.71
C ILE A 80 16.12 -11.21 5.31
N MET A 81 15.20 -11.42 6.26
CA MET A 81 14.98 -12.72 6.89
C MET A 81 14.46 -13.77 5.88
N ARG A 82 13.53 -13.38 5.00
CA ARG A 82 12.93 -14.30 4.02
C ARG A 82 13.94 -14.84 3.01
N PHE A 83 14.93 -14.04 2.65
CA PHE A 83 15.98 -14.43 1.71
C PHE A 83 17.27 -14.88 2.39
N ASP A 84 17.27 -15.05 3.72
CA ASP A 84 18.44 -15.44 4.52
C ASP A 84 19.64 -14.48 4.29
N GLU A 85 19.34 -13.20 4.12
CA GLU A 85 20.34 -12.17 3.80
C GLU A 85 20.97 -11.54 5.04
N GLU A 86 20.55 -11.94 6.24
CA GLU A 86 21.08 -11.46 7.53
C GLU A 86 22.61 -11.62 7.64
N ASN A 87 23.16 -12.65 7.00
CA ASN A 87 24.59 -12.97 7.00
C ASN A 87 25.23 -12.84 5.60
N THR A 88 24.58 -12.18 4.66
CA THR A 88 25.15 -11.99 3.33
C THR A 88 26.44 -11.18 3.41
N LYS A 89 27.43 -11.57 2.61
CA LYS A 89 28.67 -10.80 2.48
C LYS A 89 28.28 -9.38 2.05
N PRO A 90 28.82 -8.32 2.70
CA PRO A 90 28.64 -6.97 2.22
C PRO A 90 29.09 -6.93 0.76
N SER A 91 28.14 -6.90 -0.17
CA SER A 91 28.47 -6.60 -1.55
C SER A 91 28.75 -5.10 -1.59
N HIS A 92 29.76 -4.68 -2.35
CA HIS A 92 29.78 -3.30 -2.83
C HIS A 92 28.54 -3.15 -3.72
N THR A 93 27.39 -2.86 -3.13
CA THR A 93 26.19 -2.50 -3.87
C THR A 93 26.63 -1.34 -4.78
N PRO A 94 26.46 -1.42 -6.11
CA PRO A 94 26.84 -0.35 -7.01
C PRO A 94 25.78 0.75 -6.90
N LEU A 95 25.62 1.32 -5.71
CA LEU A 95 24.99 2.61 -5.51
C LEU A 95 26.13 3.60 -5.37
N GLU A 96 26.34 4.42 -6.39
CA GLU A 96 27.38 5.43 -6.36
C GLU A 96 27.13 6.34 -5.15
N GLN A 97 28.12 6.45 -4.26
CA GLN A 97 28.00 7.18 -2.99
C GLN A 97 27.80 8.70 -3.16
N ASN A 98 27.72 9.20 -4.40
CA ASN A 98 27.59 10.61 -4.74
C ASN A 98 26.70 10.83 -5.97
N VAL A 99 25.59 10.08 -6.10
CA VAL A 99 24.60 10.43 -7.13
C VAL A 99 24.01 11.80 -6.79
N ASP A 100 24.47 12.82 -7.50
CA ASP A 100 23.80 14.12 -7.54
C ASP A 100 22.39 13.90 -8.10
N LEU A 101 21.40 13.87 -7.20
CA LEU A 101 19.99 13.90 -7.58
C LEU A 101 19.69 15.28 -8.17
N LYS A 102 19.97 15.45 -9.46
CA LYS A 102 19.47 16.59 -10.22
C LYS A 102 17.95 16.51 -10.13
N GLY A 103 17.34 17.52 -9.52
CA GLY A 103 15.88 17.62 -9.42
C GLY A 103 15.28 17.35 -10.79
N ALA A 104 14.33 16.42 -10.85
CA ALA A 104 13.61 16.16 -12.08
C ALA A 104 13.03 17.49 -12.57
N GLU A 105 13.28 17.83 -13.84
CA GLU A 105 12.67 19.00 -14.45
C GLU A 105 11.15 18.91 -14.24
N GLN A 106 10.59 19.96 -13.64
CA GLN A 106 9.14 20.06 -13.50
C GLN A 106 8.53 19.97 -14.89
N LYS A 107 7.78 18.90 -15.16
CA LYS A 107 6.96 18.85 -16.37
C LYS A 107 5.98 20.03 -16.31
N PRO A 108 5.84 20.81 -17.39
CA PRO A 108 4.80 21.82 -17.45
C PRO A 108 3.44 21.16 -17.24
N ASP A 109 2.60 21.83 -16.44
CA ASP A 109 1.24 21.43 -16.13
C ASP A 109 0.49 21.14 -17.44
N GLY A 110 0.12 19.88 -17.63
CA GLY A 110 -0.53 19.41 -18.84
C GLY A 110 -1.92 20.01 -18.94
N ASP A 111 -2.04 20.97 -19.85
CA ASP A 111 -3.23 21.54 -20.48
C ASP A 111 -4.60 21.01 -19.97
N LYS A 112 -5.37 21.91 -19.34
CA LYS A 112 -6.75 21.66 -18.92
C LYS A 112 -7.61 21.38 -20.15
N ALA A 113 -7.78 20.10 -20.49
CA ALA A 113 -8.76 19.69 -21.47
C ALA A 113 -10.18 19.95 -20.92
N VAL A 114 -10.75 21.10 -21.28
CA VAL A 114 -12.17 21.39 -21.11
C VAL A 114 -12.94 20.45 -22.03
N ALA A 115 -13.46 19.36 -21.47
CA ALA A 115 -14.45 18.54 -22.15
C ALA A 115 -15.74 19.36 -22.31
N LYS A 116 -15.96 19.93 -23.50
CA LYS A 116 -17.27 20.45 -23.89
C LYS A 116 -18.20 19.25 -24.13
N ALA A 117 -19.17 19.06 -23.24
CA ALA A 117 -20.34 18.24 -23.52
C ALA A 117 -21.07 18.81 -24.75
N LYS A 118 -21.32 17.97 -25.75
CA LYS A 118 -22.32 18.23 -26.78
C LYS A 118 -23.49 17.29 -26.53
N THR A 119 -24.63 17.93 -26.26
CA THR A 119 -26.00 17.40 -26.30
C THR A 119 -26.34 16.78 -27.65
#